data_AF-A0A9W7DQ57-F1
#
_entry.id   AF-A0A9W7DQ57-F1
#
_cell.length_a   1.000
_cell.length_b   1.000
_cell.length_c   1.000
_cell.angle_alpha   90.00
_cell.angle_beta   90.00
_cell.angle_gamma   90.00
#
_symmetry.space_group_name_H-M   'P 1'
#
loop_
_entity.id
_entity.type
_entity.pdbx_description
1 polymer ?
#
loop_
_entity_poly.entity_id
_entity_poly.type
_entity_poly.pdbx_seq_one_letter_code
_entity_poly.pdbx_strand_id
1 'polypeptide(L)'
;MFISQGEKDQVLAGSPLAPNFAVLELSGSQFKVSTGDVLTTEKLKPVHKYFVGAEIEMTDNIVLCGDKEHTLVGMPRVSNASVKVRIEEITRDATIVVFKKRRRKNSRTKNGHRAEKTMLRVLDIKFEL
;
A
#
# COMPACT_ATOMS: atom_id res chain seq x y z
N MET A 1 -31.58 2.91 -7.09
CA MET A 1 -30.93 1.99 -6.13
C MET A 1 -29.44 2.32 -6.17
N PHE A 2 -29.01 3.30 -5.36
CA PHE A 2 -27.67 3.87 -5.44
C PHE A 2 -26.77 3.14 -4.45
N ILE A 3 -25.88 2.30 -4.97
CA ILE A 3 -24.87 1.62 -4.16
C ILE A 3 -23.85 2.69 -3.76
N SER A 4 -23.83 2.97 -2.47
CA SER A 4 -22.88 3.82 -1.75
C SER A 4 -21.44 3.55 -2.20
N GLN A 5 -20.77 4.57 -2.71
CA GLN A 5 -19.33 4.58 -2.97
C GLN A 5 -18.48 4.58 -1.66
N GLY A 6 -19.10 4.38 -0.49
CA GLY A 6 -18.45 4.38 0.82
C GLY A 6 -17.86 3.06 1.31
N GLU A 7 -17.98 1.95 0.55
CA GLU A 7 -17.42 0.64 0.95
C GLU A 7 -16.07 0.28 0.30
N LYS A 8 -15.58 1.08 -0.66
CA LYS A 8 -14.38 0.72 -1.45
C LYS A 8 -13.04 1.13 -0.84
N ASP A 9 -13.05 1.82 0.31
CA ASP A 9 -11.84 2.15 1.07
C ASP A 9 -11.48 1.07 2.11
N GLN A 10 -12.08 -0.13 2.03
CA GLN A 10 -11.62 -1.24 2.84
C GLN A 10 -10.25 -1.69 2.34
N VAL A 11 -9.24 -1.37 3.14
CA VAL A 11 -7.99 -2.12 3.21
C VAL A 11 -8.35 -3.57 3.51
N LEU A 12 -8.57 -4.38 2.47
CA LEU A 12 -8.66 -5.83 2.54
C LEU A 12 -7.24 -6.38 2.64
N ALA A 13 -6.52 -6.01 3.70
CA ALA A 13 -5.16 -6.47 3.94
C ALA A 13 -5.13 -7.30 5.23
N GLY A 14 -4.57 -8.50 5.13
CA GLY A 14 -4.42 -9.46 6.22
C GLY A 14 -5.64 -10.33 6.47
N SER A 15 -6.22 -10.94 5.42
CA SER A 15 -7.27 -11.96 5.61
C SER A 15 -6.76 -13.08 6.55
N PRO A 16 -7.44 -13.34 7.69
CA PRO A 16 -6.96 -14.30 8.69
C PRO A 16 -7.04 -15.76 8.20
N LEU A 17 -7.70 -16.01 7.07
CA LEU A 17 -7.82 -17.33 6.46
C LEU A 17 -6.67 -17.68 5.53
N ALA A 18 -5.85 -16.71 5.12
CA ALA A 18 -4.76 -16.97 4.20
C ALA A 18 -3.70 -17.84 4.88
N PRO A 19 -3.12 -18.82 4.17
CA PRO A 19 -2.10 -19.69 4.76
C PRO A 19 -0.84 -18.89 5.11
N ASN A 20 -0.46 -17.92 4.27
CA ASN A 20 0.81 -17.19 4.39
C ASN A 20 0.55 -15.68 4.41
N PHE A 21 1.44 -14.94 5.09
CA PHE A 21 1.43 -13.49 5.14
C PHE A 21 2.84 -12.91 5.11
N ALA A 22 2.95 -11.65 4.67
CA ALA A 22 4.18 -10.88 4.70
C ALA A 22 3.92 -9.48 5.28
N VAL A 23 4.96 -8.84 5.78
CA VAL A 23 4.96 -7.42 6.16
C VAL A 23 5.90 -6.69 5.20
N LEU A 24 5.31 -5.85 4.37
CA LEU A 24 6.00 -5.06 3.36
C LEU A 24 6.21 -3.63 3.84
N GLU A 25 7.41 -3.09 3.61
CA GLU A 25 7.70 -1.67 3.78
C GLU A 25 7.56 -0.95 2.44
N LEU A 26 6.54 -0.11 2.31
CA LEU A 26 6.24 0.65 1.10
C LEU A 26 6.19 2.13 1.42
N SER A 27 7.03 2.92 0.75
CA SER A 27 7.08 4.38 0.91
C SER A 27 7.17 4.84 2.38
N GLY A 28 7.90 4.08 3.22
CA GLY A 28 8.12 4.37 4.64
C GLY A 28 7.00 3.90 5.58
N SER A 29 5.95 3.25 5.09
CA SER A 29 4.90 2.63 5.91
C SER A 29 4.91 1.11 5.76
N GLN A 30 4.57 0.39 6.84
CA GLN A 30 4.52 -1.07 6.84
C GLN A 30 3.08 -1.59 6.68
N PHE A 31 2.89 -2.58 5.81
CA PHE A 31 1.61 -3.20 5.52
C PHE A 31 1.69 -4.70 5.71
N LYS A 32 0.76 -5.26 6.49
CA LYS A 32 0.54 -6.71 6.53
C LYS A 32 -0.27 -7.12 5.30
N VAL A 33 0.22 -8.10 4.57
CA VAL A 33 -0.38 -8.55 3.32
C VAL A 33 -0.49 -10.07 3.27
N SER A 34 -1.56 -10.53 2.65
CA SER A 34 -1.82 -11.92 2.29
C SER A 34 -2.09 -12.04 0.79
N THR A 35 -2.01 -13.25 0.25
CA THR A 35 -2.27 -13.51 -1.16
C THR A 35 -3.71 -13.11 -1.54
N GLY A 36 -3.86 -12.31 -2.59
CA GLY A 36 -5.16 -11.81 -3.05
C GLY A 36 -5.59 -10.46 -2.47
N ASP A 37 -4.87 -9.94 -1.46
CA ASP A 37 -5.20 -8.67 -0.83
C ASP A 37 -4.97 -7.48 -1.75
N VAL A 38 -5.77 -6.42 -1.53
CA VAL A 38 -5.62 -5.13 -2.22
C VAL A 38 -5.20 -4.09 -1.19
N LEU A 39 -4.08 -3.42 -1.47
CA LEU A 39 -3.49 -2.41 -0.62
C LEU A 39 -3.31 -1.10 -1.39
N THR A 40 -3.49 0.01 -0.68
CA THR A 40 -3.31 1.36 -1.23
C THR A 40 -2.09 2.00 -0.61
N THR A 41 -1.12 2.37 -1.43
CA THR A 41 0.12 3.03 -0.98
C THR A 41 0.26 4.42 -1.55
N GLU A 42 1.22 5.17 -1.01
CA GLU A 42 1.71 6.37 -1.67
C GLU A 42 2.32 6.06 -3.04
N LYS A 43 2.51 7.12 -3.83
CA LYS A 43 3.13 7.06 -5.15
C LYS A 43 4.50 6.38 -5.13
N LEU A 44 4.61 5.27 -5.87
CA LEU A 44 5.88 4.57 -6.09
C LEU A 44 6.74 5.29 -7.14
N LYS A 45 8.05 5.36 -6.89
CA LYS A 45 9.05 5.95 -7.79
C LYS A 45 10.09 4.89 -8.18
N PRO A 46 10.51 4.81 -9.46
CA PRO A 46 10.27 5.79 -10.53
C PRO A 46 9.05 5.50 -11.43
N VAL A 47 8.38 6.56 -11.90
CA VAL A 47 7.08 6.50 -12.61
C VAL A 47 7.10 5.66 -13.89
N HIS A 48 8.23 5.56 -14.58
CA HIS A 48 8.36 4.76 -15.81
C HIS A 48 8.29 3.24 -15.55
N LYS A 49 8.63 2.80 -14.34
CA LYS A 49 8.58 1.38 -13.94
C LYS A 49 7.20 0.99 -13.41
N TYR A 50 6.48 1.94 -12.85
CA TYR A 50 5.22 1.72 -12.14
C TYR A 50 4.04 2.26 -12.95
N PHE A 51 3.56 1.46 -13.91
CA PHE A 51 2.38 1.75 -14.72
C PHE A 51 1.22 0.81 -14.38
N VAL A 52 0.00 1.20 -14.75
CA VAL A 52 -1.21 0.38 -14.52
C VAL A 52 -1.10 -0.95 -15.25
N GLY A 53 -1.27 -2.05 -14.52
CA GLY A 53 -1.16 -3.41 -15.02
C GLY A 53 0.24 -4.03 -14.90
N ALA A 54 1.26 -3.26 -14.51
CA ALA A 54 2.61 -3.78 -14.30
C ALA A 54 2.65 -4.78 -13.14
N GLU A 55 3.39 -5.87 -13.33
CA GLU A 55 3.73 -6.84 -12.29
C GLU A 55 5.12 -6.51 -11.74
N ILE A 56 5.23 -6.41 -10.42
CA ILE A 56 6.48 -6.10 -9.72
C ILE A 56 6.72 -7.18 -8.69
N GLU A 57 7.93 -7.74 -8.73
CA GLU A 57 8.44 -8.60 -7.68
C GLU A 57 9.23 -7.74 -6.70
N MET A 58 8.84 -7.82 -5.43
CA MET A 58 9.43 -7.08 -4.33
C MET A 58 10.24 -8.05 -3.47
N THR A 59 11.56 -7.92 -3.48
CA THR A 59 12.49 -8.71 -2.67
C THR A 59 13.05 -7.88 -1.51
N ASP A 60 13.38 -6.62 -1.78
CA ASP A 60 14.24 -5.84 -0.88
C ASP A 60 13.51 -5.19 0.29
N ASN A 61 12.18 -5.20 0.29
CA ASN A 61 11.34 -4.42 1.22
C ASN A 61 10.49 -5.30 2.14
N ILE A 62 10.90 -6.54 2.35
CA ILE A 62 10.19 -7.50 3.19
C ILE A 62 10.82 -7.49 4.58
N VAL A 63 10.02 -7.17 5.59
CA VAL A 63 10.44 -7.11 6.99
C VAL A 63 10.19 -8.42 7.71
N LEU A 64 9.07 -9.08 7.39
CA LEU A 64 8.63 -10.31 8.03
C LEU A 64 7.84 -11.16 7.04
N CYS A 65 8.05 -12.47 7.07
CA CYS A 65 7.21 -13.45 6.40
C CYS A 65 6.74 -14.49 7.42
N GLY A 66 5.51 -14.96 7.29
CA GLY A 66 4.99 -15.99 8.16
C GLY A 66 3.97 -16.89 7.48
N ASP A 67 3.89 -18.11 7.98
CA ASP A 67 2.88 -19.11 7.69
C ASP A 67 2.36 -19.63 9.05
N LYS A 68 1.50 -20.64 9.03
CA LYS A 68 0.91 -21.25 10.23
C LYS A 68 1.95 -21.85 11.17
N GLU A 69 3.06 -22.36 10.62
CA GLU A 69 4.06 -23.12 11.38
C GLU A 69 5.35 -22.34 11.65
N HIS A 70 5.71 -21.42 10.75
CA HIS A 70 7.00 -20.73 10.79
C HIS A 70 6.82 -19.22 10.61
N THR A 71 7.63 -18.43 11.32
CA THR A 71 7.70 -16.97 11.15
C THR A 71 9.17 -16.55 11.01
N LEU A 72 9.49 -15.97 9.86
CA LEU A 72 10.79 -15.41 9.53
C LEU A 72 10.76 -13.91 9.82
N VAL A 73 11.56 -13.50 10.81
CA VAL A 73 11.71 -12.09 11.18
C VAL A 73 13.05 -11.57 10.67
N GLY A 74 13.02 -10.53 9.83
CA GLY A 74 14.22 -9.93 9.27
C GLY A 74 15.01 -9.12 10.29
N MET A 75 16.33 -9.04 10.08
CA MET A 75 17.24 -8.16 10.83
C MET A 75 18.13 -7.38 9.84
N PRO A 76 17.70 -6.24 9.27
CA PRO A 76 16.39 -5.57 9.35
C PRO A 76 15.36 -6.06 8.31
N ARG A 77 15.78 -6.86 7.33
CA ARG A 77 14.97 -7.35 6.20
C ARG A 77 15.18 -8.85 6.00
N VAL A 78 14.23 -9.51 5.35
CA VAL A 78 14.32 -10.93 4.98
C VAL A 78 14.92 -11.05 3.58
N SER A 79 16.06 -11.75 3.44
CA SER A 79 16.75 -11.89 2.15
C SER A 79 16.12 -12.91 1.21
N ASN A 80 15.54 -13.98 1.77
CA ASN A 80 15.06 -15.14 0.99
C ASN A 80 13.53 -15.10 0.81
N ALA A 81 13.00 -13.91 0.54
CA ALA A 81 11.57 -13.72 0.34
C ALA A 81 11.31 -12.85 -0.89
N SER A 82 10.18 -13.12 -1.55
CA SER A 82 9.68 -12.34 -2.67
C SER A 82 8.17 -12.22 -2.59
N VAL A 83 7.66 -11.00 -2.78
CA VAL A 83 6.23 -10.74 -2.90
C VAL A 83 5.94 -10.20 -4.28
N LYS A 84 5.10 -10.89 -5.02
CA LYS A 84 4.68 -10.49 -6.36
C LYS A 84 3.40 -9.67 -6.24
N VAL A 85 3.42 -8.44 -6.74
CA VAL A 85 2.29 -7.52 -6.74
C VAL A 85 1.98 -7.02 -8.14
N ARG A 86 0.72 -6.65 -8.37
CA ARG A 86 0.27 -6.01 -9.61
C ARG A 86 -0.32 -4.64 -9.30
N ILE A 87 0.04 -3.64 -10.10
CA ILE A 87 -0.61 -2.32 -10.03
C ILE A 87 -1.97 -2.41 -10.70
N GLU A 88 -3.04 -2.21 -9.95
CA GLU A 88 -4.40 -2.19 -10.50
C GLU A 88 -4.79 -0.80 -10.98
N GLU A 89 -4.50 0.22 -10.18
CA GLU A 89 -4.93 1.58 -10.47
C GLU A 89 -3.96 2.60 -9.86
N ILE A 90 -3.83 3.76 -10.52
CA ILE A 90 -3.14 4.93 -9.97
C ILE A 90 -4.19 6.03 -9.86
N THR A 91 -4.59 6.37 -8.64
CA THR A 91 -5.69 7.28 -8.36
C THR A 91 -5.23 8.49 -7.57
N ARG A 92 -6.12 9.47 -7.44
CA ARG A 92 -5.92 10.64 -6.57
C ARG A 92 -6.91 10.58 -5.43
N ASP A 93 -6.39 10.81 -4.23
CA ASP A 93 -7.18 10.82 -3.01
C ASP A 93 -8.23 11.94 -3.02
N ALA A 94 -9.13 11.88 -2.04
CA ALA A 94 -10.04 12.95 -1.74
C ALA A 94 -9.28 14.28 -1.49
N THR A 95 -9.92 15.41 -1.79
CA THR A 95 -9.27 16.71 -1.64
C THR A 95 -9.20 17.09 -0.17
N ILE A 96 -7.97 17.13 0.37
CA ILE A 96 -7.70 17.66 1.69
C ILE A 96 -7.63 19.19 1.57
N VAL A 97 -8.53 19.89 2.26
CA VAL A 97 -8.59 21.35 2.23
C VAL A 97 -7.70 21.92 3.32
N VAL A 98 -6.56 22.49 2.93
CA VAL A 98 -5.65 23.21 3.83
C VAL A 98 -6.10 24.67 3.91
N PHE A 99 -6.68 25.05 5.04
CA PHE A 99 -7.11 26.42 5.31
C PHE A 99 -6.19 27.11 6.32
N LYS A 100 -5.57 28.22 5.91
CA LYS A 100 -4.71 29.05 6.77
C LYS A 100 -5.38 30.40 6.96
N LYS A 101 -5.56 30.85 8.21
CA LYS A 101 -6.16 32.15 8.54
C LYS A 101 -5.37 32.84 9.64
N ARG A 102 -5.01 34.11 9.43
CA ARG A 102 -4.40 34.96 10.47
C ARG A 102 -5.44 35.94 11.02
N ARG A 103 -5.60 35.95 12.35
CA ARG A 103 -6.56 36.82 13.05
C ARG A 103 -6.20 38.30 12.83
N ARG A 104 -7.20 39.13 12.50
CA ARG A 104 -7.09 40.60 12.33
C ARG A 104 -6.09 41.09 11.26
N LYS A 105 -5.56 40.21 10.42
CA LYS A 105 -4.62 40.58 9.33
C LYS A 105 -5.24 40.53 7.94
N ASN A 106 -6.57 40.36 7.84
CA ASN A 106 -7.32 40.12 6.59
C ASN A 106 -6.65 39.07 5.67
N SER A 107 -5.88 38.15 6.25
CA SER A 107 -5.08 37.17 5.53
C SER A 107 -5.69 35.79 5.76
N ARG A 108 -6.20 35.21 4.67
CA ARG A 108 -6.75 33.85 4.62
C ARG A 108 -6.39 33.22 3.28
N THR A 109 -6.00 31.95 3.32
CA THR A 109 -5.66 31.15 2.14
C THR A 109 -6.35 29.80 2.28
N LYS A 110 -6.98 29.34 1.20
CA LYS A 110 -7.64 28.03 1.12
C LYS A 110 -7.03 27.30 -0.07
N ASN A 111 -6.23 26.27 0.20
CA ASN A 111 -5.60 25.45 -0.82
C ASN A 111 -6.13 24.02 -0.74
N GLY A 112 -6.38 23.39 -1.88
CA GLY A 112 -6.64 21.96 -1.94
C GLY A 112 -5.34 21.19 -2.14
N HIS A 113 -5.17 20.09 -1.41
CA HIS A 113 -4.14 19.10 -1.66
C HIS A 113 -4.80 17.76 -2.01
N ARG A 114 -4.32 17.11 -3.08
CA ARG A 114 -4.75 15.78 -3.49
C ARG A 114 -3.51 14.93 -3.68
N ALA A 115 -3.34 13.92 -2.84
CA ALA A 115 -2.22 12.99 -2.94
C ALA A 115 -2.49 11.97 -4.06
N GLU A 116 -1.45 11.61 -4.80
CA GLU A 116 -1.48 10.47 -5.72
C GLU A 116 -1.23 9.19 -4.94
N LYS A 117 -2.11 8.21 -5.12
CA LYS A 117 -2.06 6.89 -4.49
C LYS A 117 -1.98 5.81 -5.55
N THR A 118 -1.35 4.70 -5.20
CA THR A 118 -1.24 3.51 -6.06
C THR A 118 -1.97 2.36 -5.37
N MET A 119 -2.89 1.73 -6.09
CA MET A 119 -3.56 0.50 -5.65
C MET A 119 -2.80 -0.71 -6.19
N LEU A 120 -2.39 -1.58 -5.28
CA LEU A 120 -1.64 -2.79 -5.55
C LEU A 120 -2.47 -4.01 -5.14
N ARG A 121 -2.47 -5.05 -5.97
CA ARG A 121 -2.98 -6.38 -5.62
C ARG A 121 -1.82 -7.33 -5.42
N VAL A 122 -1.87 -8.10 -4.35
CA VAL A 122 -0.88 -9.14 -4.04
C VAL A 122 -1.23 -10.41 -4.81
N LEU A 123 -0.32 -10.84 -5.67
CA LEU A 123 -0.50 -12.04 -6.49
C LEU A 123 0.05 -13.29 -5.81
N ASP A 124 1.25 -13.18 -5.24
CA ASP A 124 1.94 -14.34 -4.67
C ASP A 124 2.95 -13.91 -3.60
N ILE A 125 3.16 -14.79 -2.61
CA ILE A 125 4.13 -14.61 -1.52
C ILE A 125 4.98 -15.87 -1.47
N LYS A 126 6.26 -15.75 -1.80
CA LYS A 126 7.23 -16.86 -1.75
C LYS A 126 8.31 -16.53 -0.74
N PHE A 127 8.64 -17.48 0.11
CA PHE A 127 9.82 -17.39 0.97
C PHE A 127 10.42 -18.77 1.13
N GLU A 128 11.74 -18.81 1.22
CA GLU A 128 12.51 -20.02 1.47
C GLU A 128 13.06 -19.98 2.90
N LEU A 129 13.07 -21.16 3.54
CA LEU A 129 13.62 -21.37 4.88
C LEU A 129 15.12 -21.64 4.81
#